data_AF-A0A4Y8SMY9-F1
#
_entry.id   AF-A0A4Y8SMY9-F1
#
_cell.length_a   1.000
_cell.length_b   1.000
_cell.length_c   1.000
_cell.angle_alpha   90.00
_cell.angle_beta   90.00
_cell.angle_gamma   90.00
#
_symmetry.space_group_name_H-M   'P 1'
#
loop_
_entity.id
_entity.type
_entity.pdbx_description
1 polymer ?
#
loop_
_entity_poly.entity_id
_entity_poly.type
_entity_poly.pdbx_seq_one_letter_code
_entity_poly.pdbx_strand_id
1 'polypeptide(L)'
;MKKKIKYLLIVTTLAFSACKNEPDYKIVRQQVLDHHDQIMIGSEKAMNNKMQLDTLAKYGLAKFKQQQPALDTTAELQQIHLLIKKLNKADDRMSEWMQNFKTDVDGKTNAEAVKYFNSENRKIRELDSIYTAVLNESDGYLQKFNIKPVTSMKPMKLMKK
;
A
#
# COMPACT_ATOMS: atom_id res chain seq x y z
N MET A 1 24.50 -71.25 -14.48
CA MET A 1 24.95 -71.13 -15.88
C MET A 1 23.84 -70.53 -16.74
N LYS A 2 24.14 -69.43 -17.45
CA LYS A 2 23.55 -68.92 -18.71
C LYS A 2 22.06 -68.43 -18.76
N LYS A 3 21.94 -67.08 -18.84
CA LYS A 3 21.13 -66.20 -19.75
C LYS A 3 19.61 -66.50 -19.90
N LYS A 4 18.68 -65.52 -19.86
CA LYS A 4 18.53 -64.39 -20.81
C LYS A 4 17.61 -63.28 -20.25
N ILE A 5 17.99 -62.04 -20.52
CA ILE A 5 17.18 -60.81 -20.41
C ILE A 5 16.18 -60.76 -21.56
N LYS A 6 14.90 -60.44 -21.28
CA LYS A 6 13.99 -59.76 -22.23
C LYS A 6 13.06 -58.80 -21.48
N TYR A 7 13.07 -57.57 -21.98
CA TYR A 7 12.33 -56.38 -21.56
C TYR A 7 10.80 -56.54 -21.63
N LEU A 8 10.06 -55.89 -20.73
CA LEU A 8 8.95 -55.03 -21.17
C LEU A 8 8.71 -53.89 -20.16
N LEU A 9 9.16 -52.74 -20.61
CA LEU A 9 8.96 -51.38 -20.14
C LEU A 9 7.48 -50.99 -20.27
N ILE A 10 6.81 -50.65 -19.17
CA ILE A 10 5.69 -49.69 -19.10
C ILE A 10 5.82 -49.00 -17.72
N VAL A 11 6.69 -48.00 -17.65
CA VAL A 11 6.59 -46.93 -16.64
C VAL A 11 5.69 -45.89 -17.30
N THR A 12 4.38 -46.01 -17.12
CA THR A 12 3.45 -44.99 -17.59
C THR A 12 3.61 -43.78 -16.69
N THR A 13 4.35 -42.82 -17.22
CA THR A 13 4.38 -41.42 -16.82
C THR A 13 2.96 -40.86 -16.69
N LEU A 14 2.39 -40.89 -15.48
CA LEU A 14 1.36 -39.95 -15.06
C LEU A 14 2.04 -38.63 -14.67
N ALA A 15 2.68 -38.02 -15.67
CA ALA A 15 3.29 -36.71 -15.57
C ALA A 15 2.26 -35.67 -16.05
N PHE A 16 1.72 -34.92 -15.09
CA PHE A 16 1.19 -33.57 -15.25
C PHE A 16 0.04 -33.35 -16.24
N SER A 17 -1.17 -33.73 -15.84
CA SER A 17 -2.39 -33.00 -16.24
C SER A 17 -2.70 -31.90 -15.22
N ALA A 18 -1.77 -30.98 -14.98
CA ALA A 18 -2.11 -29.67 -14.43
C ALA A 18 -2.62 -28.83 -15.61
N CYS A 19 -3.90 -28.97 -15.94
CA CYS A 19 -4.58 -28.08 -16.87
C CYS A 19 -4.40 -26.64 -16.38
N LYS A 20 -3.60 -25.89 -17.12
CA LYS A 20 -3.22 -24.50 -16.89
C LYS A 20 -4.42 -23.59 -17.11
N ASN A 21 -5.27 -23.41 -16.10
CA ASN A 21 -6.08 -22.19 -16.00
C ASN A 21 -5.25 -21.14 -15.27
N GLU A 22 -4.21 -20.64 -15.94
CA GLU A 22 -3.53 -19.45 -15.46
C GLU A 22 -4.47 -18.25 -15.67
N PRO A 23 -4.68 -17.38 -14.66
CA PRO A 23 -5.58 -16.24 -14.80
C PRO A 23 -5.12 -15.34 -15.95
N ASP A 24 -6.08 -14.71 -16.64
CA ASP A 24 -5.77 -13.64 -17.59
C ASP A 24 -5.05 -12.52 -16.84
N TYR A 25 -3.86 -12.15 -17.30
CA TYR A 25 -3.06 -11.08 -16.71
C TYR A 25 -3.84 -9.76 -16.58
N LYS A 26 -4.83 -9.51 -17.45
CA LYS A 26 -5.68 -8.32 -17.39
C LYS A 26 -6.51 -8.26 -16.11
N ILE A 27 -6.97 -9.42 -15.62
CA ILE A 27 -7.70 -9.53 -14.34
C ILE A 27 -6.76 -9.20 -13.19
N VAL A 28 -5.55 -9.77 -13.19
CA VAL A 28 -4.55 -9.53 -12.15
C VAL A 28 -4.10 -8.06 -12.15
N ARG A 29 -3.90 -7.47 -13.33
CA ARG A 29 -3.61 -6.04 -13.49
C ARG A 29 -4.73 -5.18 -12.91
N GLN A 30 -5.99 -5.50 -13.21
CA GLN A 30 -7.13 -4.76 -12.67
C GLN A 30 -7.14 -4.80 -11.14
N GLN A 31 -6.84 -5.94 -10.52
CA GLN A 31 -6.74 -6.04 -9.07
C GLN A 31 -5.66 -5.13 -8.48
N VAL A 32 -4.52 -4.94 -9.17
CA VAL A 32 -3.48 -3.99 -8.73
C VAL A 32 -4.00 -2.56 -8.78
N LEU A 33 -4.68 -2.19 -9.87
CA LEU A 33 -5.26 -0.86 -10.05
C LEU A 33 -6.38 -0.59 -9.03
N ASP A 34 -7.25 -1.56 -8.78
CA ASP A 34 -8.31 -1.45 -7.78
C ASP A 34 -7.72 -1.20 -6.39
N HIS A 35 -6.63 -1.89 -6.02
CA HIS A 35 -5.94 -1.65 -4.76
C HIS A 35 -5.25 -0.28 -4.71
N HIS A 36 -4.63 0.18 -5.80
CA HIS A 36 -4.10 1.54 -5.90
C HIS A 36 -5.22 2.55 -5.59
N ASP A 37 -6.37 2.42 -6.25
CA ASP A 37 -7.50 3.34 -6.08
C ASP A 37 -8.04 3.34 -4.65
N GLN A 38 -8.04 2.19 -3.96
CA GLN A 38 -8.38 2.13 -2.54
C GLN A 38 -7.37 2.88 -1.65
N ILE A 39 -6.07 2.73 -1.91
CA ILE A 39 -5.02 3.37 -1.10
C ILE A 39 -5.02 4.90 -1.29
N MET A 40 -5.51 5.41 -2.43
CA MET A 40 -5.61 6.85 -2.66
C MET A 40 -6.50 7.57 -1.63
N ILE A 41 -7.48 6.88 -1.04
CA ILE A 41 -8.25 7.40 0.11
C ILE A 41 -7.34 7.61 1.33
N GLY A 42 -6.42 6.67 1.56
CA GLY A 42 -5.40 6.78 2.60
C GLY A 42 -4.41 7.93 2.33
N SER A 43 -4.01 8.13 1.07
CA SER A 43 -3.15 9.24 0.67
C SER A 43 -3.82 10.61 0.89
N GLU A 44 -5.12 10.75 0.55
CA GLU A 44 -5.88 11.97 0.85
C GLU A 44 -5.91 12.25 2.36
N LYS A 45 -6.16 11.22 3.17
CA LYS A 45 -6.14 11.36 4.63
C LYS A 45 -4.74 11.72 5.16
N ALA A 46 -3.68 11.15 4.59
CA ALA A 46 -2.30 11.44 4.96
C ALA A 46 -1.95 12.91 4.69
N MET A 47 -2.38 13.44 3.54
CA MET A 47 -2.24 14.86 3.20
C MET A 47 -2.98 15.75 4.20
N ASN A 48 -4.20 15.39 4.58
CA ASN A 48 -4.98 16.13 5.58
C ASN A 48 -4.29 16.15 6.95
N ASN A 49 -3.81 15.00 7.43
CA ASN A 49 -3.08 14.91 8.70
C ASN A 49 -1.80 15.74 8.67
N LYS A 50 -1.06 15.72 7.55
CA LYS A 50 0.11 16.58 7.36
C LYS A 50 -0.25 18.05 7.47
N MET A 51 -1.33 18.50 6.83
CA MET A 51 -1.78 19.90 6.89
C MET A 51 -2.17 20.32 8.32
N GLN A 52 -2.85 19.44 9.06
CA GLN A 52 -3.19 19.67 10.47
C GLN A 52 -1.95 19.75 11.35
N LEU A 53 -0.98 18.86 11.14
CA LEU A 53 0.31 18.86 11.83
C LEU A 53 1.11 20.15 11.53
N ASP A 54 1.18 20.57 10.28
CA ASP A 54 1.82 21.84 9.88
C ASP A 54 1.17 23.05 10.57
N THR A 55 -0.16 23.06 10.63
CA THR A 55 -0.93 24.12 11.31
C THR A 55 -0.68 24.12 12.81
N LEU A 56 -0.65 22.94 13.43
CA LEU A 56 -0.35 22.76 14.85
C LEU A 56 1.06 23.27 15.18
N ALA A 57 2.06 22.92 14.37
CA ALA A 57 3.44 23.37 14.54
C ALA A 57 3.57 24.90 14.43
N LYS A 58 2.93 25.51 13.42
CA LYS A 58 3.07 26.94 13.14
C LYS A 58 2.30 27.83 14.11
N TYR A 59 1.10 27.41 14.51
CA TYR A 59 0.16 28.28 15.22
C TYR A 59 -0.45 27.65 16.47
N GLY A 60 -0.61 26.32 16.50
CA GLY A 60 -1.32 25.63 17.57
C GLY A 60 -0.51 25.50 18.86
N LEU A 61 0.77 25.12 18.79
CA LEU A 61 1.58 24.84 19.99
C LEU A 61 1.68 26.05 20.94
N ALA A 62 1.82 27.26 20.41
CA ALA A 62 1.86 28.48 21.21
C ALA A 62 0.56 28.69 22.00
N LYS A 63 -0.60 28.41 21.38
CA LYS A 63 -1.90 28.48 22.04
C LYS A 63 -2.03 27.43 23.14
N PHE A 64 -1.59 26.20 22.88
CA PHE A 64 -1.62 25.14 23.90
C PHE A 64 -0.68 25.42 25.06
N LYS A 65 0.49 26.01 24.83
CA LYS A 65 1.42 26.42 25.90
C LYS A 65 0.82 27.45 26.85
N GLN A 66 -0.02 28.36 26.35
CA GLN A 66 -0.73 29.33 27.21
C GLN A 66 -1.73 28.63 28.14
N GLN A 67 -2.40 27.57 27.66
CA GLN A 67 -3.37 26.80 28.45
C GLN A 67 -2.70 25.76 29.35
N GLN A 68 -1.55 25.25 28.94
CA GLN A 68 -0.77 24.24 29.62
C GLN A 68 0.71 24.67 29.70
N PRO A 69 1.08 25.50 30.69
CA PRO A 69 2.44 26.05 30.80
C PRO A 69 3.54 25.00 30.93
N ALA A 70 3.21 23.78 31.36
CA ALA A 70 4.16 22.66 31.45
C ALA A 70 4.44 21.96 30.10
N LEU A 71 3.72 22.30 29.02
CA LEU A 71 3.90 21.67 27.71
C LEU A 71 5.31 21.95 27.15
N ASP A 72 6.08 20.92 26.83
CA ASP A 72 7.36 21.09 26.13
C ASP A 72 7.12 21.25 24.62
N THR A 73 6.97 22.50 24.18
CA THR A 73 6.72 22.81 22.77
C THR A 73 7.88 22.43 21.85
N THR A 74 9.10 22.30 22.38
CA THR A 74 10.26 21.89 21.58
C THR A 74 10.18 20.41 21.25
N ALA A 75 9.87 19.58 22.26
CA ALA A 75 9.67 18.14 22.06
C ALA A 75 8.47 17.86 21.13
N GLU A 76 7.35 18.57 21.31
CA GLU A 76 6.17 18.41 20.46
C GLU A 76 6.45 18.85 19.00
N LEU A 77 7.23 19.91 18.78
CA LEU A 77 7.61 20.32 17.43
C LEU A 77 8.48 19.26 16.73
N GLN A 78 9.42 18.65 17.45
CA GLN A 78 10.24 17.56 16.92
C GLN A 78 9.38 16.36 16.53
N GLN A 79 8.40 15.99 17.37
CA GLN A 79 7.49 14.90 17.06
C GLN A 79 6.61 15.20 15.84
N ILE A 80 6.12 16.43 15.69
CA ILE A 80 5.38 16.86 14.50
C ILE A 80 6.23 16.70 13.24
N HIS A 81 7.46 17.20 13.25
CA HIS A 81 8.35 17.08 12.09
C HIS A 81 8.65 15.63 11.73
N LEU A 82 8.80 14.75 12.72
CA LEU A 82 8.97 13.32 12.49
C LEU A 82 7.74 12.71 11.80
N LEU A 83 6.53 13.04 12.26
CA LEU A 83 5.29 12.55 11.66
C LEU A 83 5.09 13.05 10.24
N ILE A 84 5.33 14.35 9.98
CA ILE A 84 5.29 14.92 8.63
C ILE A 84 6.27 14.21 7.70
N LYS A 85 7.49 13.92 8.17
CA LYS A 85 8.48 13.17 7.38
C LYS A 85 8.00 11.76 7.06
N LYS A 86 7.35 11.06 7.99
CA LYS A 86 6.78 9.73 7.75
C LYS A 86 5.64 9.78 6.73
N LEU A 87 4.75 10.77 6.83
CA LEU A 87 3.65 10.99 5.88
C LEU A 87 4.17 11.26 4.47
N ASN A 88 5.11 12.20 4.32
CA ASN A 88 5.75 12.48 3.02
C ASN A 88 6.42 11.22 2.45
N LYS A 89 7.11 10.43 3.28
CA LYS A 89 7.75 9.19 2.81
C LYS A 89 6.74 8.17 2.28
N ALA A 90 5.51 8.12 2.81
CA ALA A 90 4.47 7.25 2.27
C ALA A 90 4.06 7.71 0.85
N ASP A 91 3.83 9.01 0.66
CA ASP A 91 3.48 9.61 -0.64
C ASP A 91 4.63 9.50 -1.66
N ASP A 92 5.87 9.70 -1.23
CA ASP A 92 7.06 9.52 -2.08
C ASP A 92 7.14 8.08 -2.60
N ARG A 93 6.85 7.08 -1.74
CA ARG A 93 6.84 5.67 -2.16
C ARG A 93 5.69 5.35 -3.12
N MET A 94 4.52 5.95 -2.93
CA MET A 94 3.42 5.81 -3.89
C MET A 94 3.80 6.43 -5.24
N SER A 95 4.45 7.59 -5.22
CA SER A 95 4.93 8.29 -6.42
C SER A 95 6.01 7.48 -7.15
N GLU A 96 6.98 6.94 -6.40
CA GLU A 96 8.01 6.05 -6.93
C GLU A 96 7.40 4.78 -7.54
N TRP A 97 6.42 4.19 -6.86
CA TRP A 97 5.70 3.03 -7.41
C TRP A 97 4.99 3.38 -8.71
N MET A 98 4.23 4.49 -8.75
CA MET A 98 3.51 4.96 -9.93
C MET A 98 4.43 5.25 -11.12
N GLN A 99 5.61 5.84 -10.87
CA GLN A 99 6.60 6.10 -11.93
C GLN A 99 7.20 4.83 -12.52
N ASN A 100 7.31 3.77 -11.72
CA ASN A 100 7.93 2.50 -12.12
C ASN A 100 6.91 1.44 -12.58
N PHE A 101 5.62 1.66 -12.31
CA PHE A 101 4.56 0.72 -12.66
C PHE A 101 4.32 0.71 -14.17
N LYS A 102 4.34 -0.49 -14.76
CA LYS A 102 4.10 -0.70 -16.19
C LYS A 102 2.70 -1.28 -16.38
N THR A 103 1.80 -0.46 -16.92
CA THR A 103 0.42 -0.86 -17.26
C THR A 103 0.37 -1.79 -18.47
N ASP A 104 1.32 -1.59 -19.40
CA ASP A 104 1.55 -2.47 -20.52
C ASP A 104 2.80 -3.32 -20.31
N VAL A 105 2.70 -4.58 -20.73
CA VAL A 105 3.73 -5.61 -20.58
C VAL A 105 4.04 -6.21 -21.94
N ASP A 106 4.21 -5.32 -22.93
CA ASP A 106 4.53 -5.66 -24.30
C ASP A 106 5.64 -6.71 -24.40
N GLY A 107 5.40 -7.70 -25.26
CA GLY A 107 6.34 -8.80 -25.51
C GLY A 107 6.41 -9.85 -24.39
N LYS A 108 5.69 -9.70 -23.28
CA LYS A 108 5.60 -10.75 -22.24
C LYS A 108 4.51 -11.77 -22.55
N THR A 109 4.76 -13.02 -22.18
CA THR A 109 3.72 -14.05 -22.12
C THR A 109 2.71 -13.76 -21.01
N ASN A 110 1.52 -14.35 -21.06
CA ASN A 110 0.52 -14.23 -19.99
C ASN A 110 1.12 -14.60 -18.61
N ALA A 111 1.91 -15.66 -18.55
CA ALA A 111 2.55 -16.12 -17.31
C ALA A 111 3.52 -15.09 -16.72
N GLU A 112 4.36 -14.50 -17.56
CA GLU A 112 5.31 -13.47 -17.15
C GLU A 112 4.58 -12.19 -16.72
N ALA A 113 3.50 -11.83 -17.40
CA ALA A 113 2.63 -10.72 -17.05
C ALA A 113 1.94 -10.94 -15.70
N VAL A 114 1.32 -12.11 -15.48
CA VAL A 114 0.71 -12.51 -14.20
C VAL A 114 1.74 -12.46 -13.06
N LYS A 115 2.95 -12.98 -13.28
CA LYS A 115 4.03 -12.93 -12.28
C LYS A 115 4.41 -11.49 -11.93
N TYR A 116 4.52 -10.63 -12.94
CA TYR A 116 4.81 -9.21 -12.75
C TYR A 116 3.72 -8.51 -11.94
N PHE A 117 2.45 -8.58 -12.36
CA PHE A 117 1.36 -7.91 -11.65
C PHE A 117 1.14 -8.45 -10.25
N ASN A 118 1.36 -9.75 -10.00
CA ASN A 118 1.37 -10.29 -8.64
C ASN A 118 2.48 -9.70 -7.76
N SER A 119 3.64 -9.37 -8.34
CA SER A 119 4.71 -8.69 -7.61
C SER A 119 4.37 -7.23 -7.31
N GLU A 120 3.75 -6.52 -8.25
CA GLU A 120 3.26 -5.15 -8.04
C GLU A 120 2.13 -5.11 -6.99
N ASN A 121 1.25 -6.11 -7.01
CA ASN A 121 0.19 -6.26 -6.01
C ASN A 121 0.74 -6.37 -4.57
N ARG A 122 1.87 -7.07 -4.40
CA ARG A 122 2.55 -7.14 -3.09
C ARG A 122 3.09 -5.79 -2.65
N LYS A 123 3.76 -5.06 -3.55
CA LYS A 123 4.26 -3.70 -3.25
C LYS A 123 3.14 -2.75 -2.84
N ILE A 124 2.00 -2.81 -3.52
CA ILE A 124 0.82 -2.00 -3.20
C ILE A 124 0.23 -2.37 -1.83
N ARG A 125 0.17 -3.66 -1.46
CA ARG A 125 -0.24 -4.07 -0.11
C ARG A 125 0.73 -3.62 0.99
N GLU A 126 2.02 -3.59 0.68
CA GLU A 126 3.02 -3.01 1.60
C GLU A 126 2.82 -1.50 1.76
N LEU A 127 2.49 -0.78 0.68
CA LEU A 127 2.15 0.64 0.74
C LEU A 127 0.90 0.91 1.59
N ASP A 128 -0.15 0.10 1.42
CA ASP A 128 -1.35 0.19 2.25
C ASP A 128 -1.04 0.04 3.74
N SER A 129 -0.18 -0.92 4.09
CA SER A 129 0.25 -1.14 5.47
C SER A 129 1.03 0.07 6.02
N ILE A 130 1.86 0.71 5.20
CA ILE A 130 2.60 1.92 5.56
C ILE A 130 1.65 3.09 5.80
N TYR A 131 0.69 3.32 4.89
CA TYR A 131 -0.32 4.35 5.06
C TYR A 131 -1.12 4.13 6.34
N THR A 132 -1.61 2.92 6.56
CA THR A 132 -2.36 2.56 7.78
C THR A 132 -1.55 2.86 9.04
N ALA A 133 -0.28 2.45 9.08
CA ALA A 133 0.58 2.69 10.24
C ALA A 133 0.80 4.18 10.52
N VAL A 134 1.16 4.96 9.49
CA VAL A 134 1.43 6.40 9.68
C VAL A 134 0.16 7.20 9.96
N LEU A 135 -0.98 6.81 9.39
CA LEU A 135 -2.28 7.40 9.68
C LEU A 135 -2.68 7.16 11.13
N ASN A 136 -2.52 5.93 11.64
CA ASN A 136 -2.81 5.64 13.05
C ASN A 136 -1.91 6.44 13.99
N GLU A 137 -0.62 6.56 13.67
CA GLU A 137 0.34 7.32 14.48
C GLU A 137 0.01 8.83 14.49
N SER A 138 -0.29 9.40 13.32
CA SER A 138 -0.62 10.82 13.19
C SER A 138 -2.00 11.16 13.76
N ASP A 139 -3.00 10.30 13.57
CA ASP A 139 -4.33 10.45 14.20
C ASP A 139 -4.21 10.44 15.72
N GLY A 140 -3.48 9.46 16.28
CA GLY A 140 -3.26 9.36 17.72
C GLY A 140 -2.53 10.57 18.29
N TYR A 141 -1.56 11.11 17.54
CA TYR A 141 -0.87 12.34 17.94
C TYR A 141 -1.80 13.57 17.92
N LEU A 142 -2.58 13.75 16.85
CA LEU A 142 -3.51 14.88 16.71
C LEU A 142 -4.61 14.87 17.79
N GLN A 143 -5.04 13.69 18.22
CA GLN A 143 -5.98 13.53 19.32
C GLN A 143 -5.46 14.08 20.66
N LYS A 144 -4.14 14.05 20.93
CA LYS A 144 -3.54 14.69 22.12
C LYS A 144 -3.93 16.17 22.24
N PHE A 145 -4.18 16.82 21.11
CA PHE A 145 -4.51 18.24 21.01
C PHE A 145 -5.99 18.48 20.68
N ASN A 146 -6.86 17.48 20.85
CA ASN A 146 -8.27 17.52 20.48
C ASN A 146 -8.53 17.89 19.00
N ILE A 147 -7.56 17.64 18.12
CA ILE A 147 -7.72 17.80 16.68
C ILE A 147 -8.30 16.49 16.16
N LYS A 148 -9.52 16.55 15.63
CA LYS A 148 -10.20 15.36 15.13
C LYS A 148 -9.55 14.89 13.82
N PRO A 149 -9.30 13.57 13.68
CA PRO A 149 -8.96 12.98 12.40
C PRO A 149 -10.02 13.34 11.36
N VAL A 150 -9.60 13.65 10.13
CA VAL A 150 -10.54 13.78 9.03
C VAL A 150 -11.13 12.40 8.75
N THR A 151 -12.40 12.21 9.07
CA THR A 151 -13.17 11.05 8.62
C THR A 151 -13.42 11.22 7.13
N SER A 152 -12.89 10.33 6.30
CA SER A 152 -13.12 10.32 4.85
C SER A 152 -14.61 10.48 4.55
N MET A 153 -14.95 11.30 3.55
CA MET A 153 -16.30 11.37 3.02
C MET A 153 -16.79 9.95 2.68
N LYS A 154 -18.07 9.71 2.95
CA LYS A 154 -18.82 8.47 2.71
C LYS A 154 -18.37 7.78 1.42
N PRO A 155 -18.14 6.45 1.40
CA PRO A 155 -17.71 5.75 0.20
C PRO A 155 -18.66 6.09 -0.95
N MET A 156 -18.11 6.59 -2.06
CA MET A 156 -18.85 6.77 -3.30
C MET A 156 -19.33 5.38 -3.70
N LYS A 157 -20.57 5.05 -3.35
CA LYS A 157 -21.25 3.84 -3.81
C LYS A 157 -21.07 3.83 -5.33
N LEU A 158 -20.36 2.82 -5.83
CA LEU A 158 -20.34 2.48 -7.24
C LEU A 158 -21.78 2.60 -7.76
N MET A 159 -22.04 3.62 -8.59
CA MET A 159 -23.26 3.64 -9.38
C MET A 159 -23.11 2.50 -10.37
N LYS A 160 -23.62 1.32 -9.99
CA LYS A 160 -24.03 0.30 -10.96
C LYS A 160 -25.13 0.96 -11.80
N LYS A 161 -24.76 1.41 -12.99
CA LYS A 161 -25.68 1.59 -14.11
C LYS A 161 -25.70 0.30 -14.91
#